data_AF-A0A3M1YAJ4-F1
#
_entry.id   AF-A0A3M1YAJ4-F1
#
_cell.length_a   1.000
_cell.length_b   1.000
_cell.length_c   1.000
_cell.angle_alpha   90.00
_cell.angle_beta   90.00
_cell.angle_gamma   90.00
#
_symmetry.space_group_name_H-M   'P 1'
#
loop_
_entity.id
_entity.type
_entity.pdbx_description
1 polymer ?
#
loop_
_entity_poly.entity_id
_entity_poly.type
_entity_poly.pdbx_seq_one_letter_code
_entity_poly.pdbx_strand_id
1 'polypeptide(L)'
;MTEITVVDFNATESGAMTLIDVFENLQKQIAMIAFAMDHISETGRGEWIEALQDDMENLMDQIDNASVVAVELSEFLLNMVVTFRGYLTVDDDFGEDF
;
A
#
# COMPACT_ATOMS: atom_id res chain seq x y z
N MET A 1 -0.50 21.30 23.13
CA MET A 1 -1.06 19.97 22.83
C MET A 1 -1.95 20.18 21.61
N THR A 2 -1.64 19.57 20.48
CA THR A 2 -2.42 19.74 19.24
C THR A 2 -3.57 18.76 19.32
N GLU A 3 -4.80 19.26 19.39
CA GLU A 3 -6.01 18.44 19.42
C GLU A 3 -6.25 17.89 18.02
N ILE A 4 -6.25 16.57 17.88
CA ILE A 4 -6.53 15.89 16.61
C ILE A 4 -8.04 15.84 16.43
N THR A 5 -8.54 16.35 15.31
CA THR A 5 -9.97 16.47 15.03
C THR A 5 -10.48 15.28 14.22
N VAL A 6 -11.80 15.05 14.21
CA VAL A 6 -12.47 14.05 13.35
C VAL A 6 -12.19 14.29 11.86
N VAL A 7 -11.88 15.53 11.46
CA VAL A 7 -11.50 15.88 10.07
C VAL A 7 -10.12 15.31 9.73
N ASP A 8 -9.16 15.41 10.65
CA ASP A 8 -7.82 14.84 10.49
C ASP A 8 -7.88 13.30 10.37
N PHE A 9 -8.87 12.71 11.04
CA PHE A 9 -9.13 11.28 11.02
C PHE A 9 -9.71 10.79 9.68
N ASN A 10 -10.72 11.47 9.14
CA ASN A 10 -11.27 11.15 7.83
C ASN A 10 -10.24 11.35 6.70
N ALA A 11 -9.34 12.35 6.85
CA ALA A 11 -8.22 12.52 5.95
C ALA A 11 -7.23 11.33 6.01
N THR A 12 -7.02 10.78 7.21
CA THR A 12 -6.18 9.60 7.43
C THR A 12 -6.78 8.33 6.81
N GLU A 13 -8.09 8.11 7.00
CA GLU A 13 -8.83 6.99 6.38
C GLU A 13 -8.81 7.09 4.83
N SER A 14 -9.01 8.28 4.28
CA SER A 14 -8.90 8.55 2.84
C SER A 14 -7.48 8.33 2.31
N GLY A 15 -6.46 8.74 3.08
CA GLY A 15 -5.05 8.50 2.77
C GLY A 15 -4.70 7.01 2.72
N ALA A 16 -5.22 6.21 3.67
CA ALA A 16 -5.06 4.76 3.68
C ALA A 16 -5.71 4.10 2.46
N MET A 17 -6.93 4.53 2.09
CA MET A 17 -7.59 4.04 0.89
C MET A 17 -6.82 4.36 -0.39
N THR A 18 -6.27 5.56 -0.50
CA THR A 18 -5.44 5.96 -1.66
C THR A 18 -4.18 5.10 -1.78
N LEU A 19 -3.58 4.70 -0.65
CA LEU A 19 -2.42 3.80 -0.65
C LEU A 19 -2.78 2.40 -1.17
N ILE A 20 -3.97 1.90 -0.83
CA ILE A 20 -4.50 0.63 -1.37
C ILE A 20 -4.64 0.71 -2.90
N ASP A 21 -5.21 1.80 -3.43
CA ASP A 21 -5.38 1.98 -4.88
C ASP A 21 -4.03 2.07 -5.62
N VAL A 22 -3.05 2.77 -5.05
CA VAL A 22 -1.69 2.84 -5.59
C VAL A 22 -1.05 1.45 -5.60
N PHE A 23 -1.25 0.68 -4.54
CA PHE A 23 -0.74 -0.69 -4.42
C PHE A 23 -1.34 -1.63 -5.47
N GLU A 24 -2.66 -1.62 -5.67
CA GLU A 24 -3.29 -2.43 -6.72
C GLU A 24 -2.74 -2.10 -8.12
N ASN A 25 -2.45 -0.82 -8.38
CA ASN A 25 -1.85 -0.40 -9.64
C ASN A 25 -0.40 -0.86 -9.79
N LEU A 26 0.39 -0.88 -8.72
CA LEU A 26 1.74 -1.45 -8.72
C LEU A 26 1.72 -2.95 -9.01
N GLN A 27 0.81 -3.71 -8.39
CA GLN A 27 0.69 -5.16 -8.65
C GLN A 27 0.34 -5.46 -10.12
N LYS A 28 -0.53 -4.64 -10.74
CA LYS A 28 -0.84 -4.76 -12.17
C LYS A 28 0.40 -4.52 -13.04
N GLN A 29 1.22 -3.53 -12.70
CA GLN A 29 2.46 -3.25 -13.43
C GLN A 29 3.46 -4.39 -13.30
N ILE A 30 3.62 -4.98 -12.11
CA ILE A 30 4.46 -6.17 -11.91
C ILE A 30 3.99 -7.31 -12.81
N ALA A 31 2.69 -7.61 -12.84
CA ALA A 31 2.16 -8.68 -13.68
C ALA A 31 2.44 -8.45 -15.17
N MET A 32 2.34 -7.20 -15.64
CA MET A 32 2.68 -6.84 -17.02
C MET A 32 4.17 -7.01 -17.32
N ILE A 33 5.03 -6.62 -16.38
CA ILE A 33 6.49 -6.78 -16.47
C ILE A 33 6.85 -8.26 -16.55
N ALA A 34 6.32 -9.09 -15.63
CA ALA A 34 6.56 -10.52 -15.62
C ALA A 34 6.12 -11.20 -16.93
N PHE A 35 4.95 -10.82 -17.46
CA PHE A 35 4.48 -11.31 -18.76
C PHE A 35 5.41 -10.90 -19.91
N ALA A 36 5.90 -9.65 -19.90
CA ALA A 36 6.85 -9.19 -20.89
C ALA A 36 8.19 -9.94 -20.81
N MET A 37 8.69 -10.26 -19.60
CA MET A 37 9.91 -11.08 -19.43
C MET A 37 9.75 -12.47 -20.01
N ASP A 38 8.64 -13.12 -19.69
CA ASP A 38 8.33 -14.47 -20.17
C ASP A 38 8.40 -14.49 -21.70
N HIS A 39 7.71 -13.54 -22.35
CA HIS A 39 7.72 -13.40 -23.79
C HIS A 39 9.12 -13.11 -24.38
N ILE A 40 9.90 -12.24 -23.73
CA ILE A 40 11.26 -11.89 -24.18
C ILE A 40 12.20 -13.08 -24.02
N SER A 41 12.06 -13.88 -22.96
CA SER A 41 12.85 -15.08 -22.72
C SER A 41 12.60 -16.15 -23.78
N GLU A 42 11.35 -16.28 -24.24
CA GLU A 42 10.97 -17.26 -25.27
C GLU A 42 11.41 -16.85 -26.68
N THR A 43 11.35 -15.56 -27.00
CA THR A 43 11.48 -15.07 -28.38
C THR A 43 12.77 -14.33 -28.67
N GLY A 44 13.41 -13.80 -27.63
CA GLY A 44 14.49 -12.86 -27.80
C GLY A 44 15.87 -13.53 -27.90
N ARG A 45 16.81 -12.83 -28.55
CA ARG A 45 18.22 -13.23 -28.64
C ARG A 45 19.17 -12.05 -28.44
N GLY A 46 20.31 -12.30 -27.78
CA GLY A 46 21.44 -11.37 -27.67
C GLY A 46 21.65 -10.79 -26.26
N GLU A 47 22.82 -10.19 -26.02
CA GLU A 47 23.26 -9.65 -24.72
C GLU A 47 22.33 -8.56 -24.14
N TRP A 48 21.59 -7.83 -24.99
CA TRP A 48 20.64 -6.81 -24.55
C TRP A 48 19.47 -7.39 -23.76
N ILE A 49 19.18 -8.68 -23.90
CA ILE A 49 18.11 -9.35 -23.15
C ILE A 49 18.53 -9.67 -21.73
N GLU A 50 19.78 -10.11 -21.53
CA GLU A 50 20.31 -10.37 -20.20
C GLU A 50 20.33 -9.07 -19.38
N ALA A 51 20.74 -7.95 -20.00
CA ALA A 51 20.65 -6.62 -19.37
C ALA A 51 19.20 -6.22 -19.05
N LEU A 52 18.27 -6.50 -19.96
CA LEU A 52 16.85 -6.21 -19.73
C LEU A 52 16.25 -7.08 -18.62
N GLN A 53 16.66 -8.35 -18.52
CA GLN A 53 16.25 -9.26 -17.46
C GLN A 53 16.75 -8.77 -16.10
N ASP A 54 18.00 -8.34 -15.99
CA ASP A 54 18.59 -7.79 -14.77
C ASP A 54 17.92 -6.47 -14.34
N ASP A 55 17.67 -5.56 -15.29
CA ASP A 55 16.93 -4.32 -15.02
C ASP A 55 15.50 -4.61 -14.52
N MET A 56 14.84 -5.64 -15.04
CA MET A 56 13.47 -6.01 -14.68
C MET A 56 13.41 -6.76 -13.33
N GLU A 57 14.40 -7.61 -13.02
CA GLU A 57 14.54 -8.22 -11.68
C GLU A 57 14.74 -7.13 -10.63
N ASN A 58 15.65 -6.18 -10.88
CA ASN A 58 15.85 -5.03 -9.99
C ASN A 58 14.58 -4.20 -9.79
N LEU A 59 13.78 -4.02 -10.86
CA LEU A 59 12.51 -3.32 -10.78
C LEU A 59 11.48 -4.11 -9.95
N MET A 60 11.40 -5.44 -10.10
CA MET A 60 10.53 -6.28 -9.28
C MET A 60 10.91 -6.23 -7.80
N ASP A 61 12.19 -6.31 -7.47
CA ASP A 61 12.68 -6.20 -6.08
C ASP A 61 12.33 -4.85 -5.44
N GLN A 62 12.43 -3.76 -6.21
CA GLN A 62 12.04 -2.43 -5.73
C GLN A 62 10.53 -2.33 -5.47
N ILE A 63 9.71 -2.91 -6.37
CA ILE A 63 8.25 -2.88 -6.20
C ILE A 63 7.83 -3.78 -5.02
N ASP A 64 8.48 -4.92 -4.81
CA ASP A 64 8.17 -5.81 -3.69
C ASP A 64 8.49 -5.13 -2.34
N ASN A 65 9.65 -4.46 -2.25
CA ASN A 65 9.98 -3.65 -1.07
C ASN A 65 8.98 -2.50 -0.85
N ALA A 66 8.59 -1.79 -1.91
CA ALA A 66 7.57 -0.74 -1.81
C ALA A 66 6.21 -1.29 -1.37
N SER A 67 5.89 -2.52 -1.80
CA SER A 67 4.65 -3.23 -1.48
C SER A 67 4.57 -3.58 0.01
N VAL A 68 5.65 -4.09 0.60
CA VAL A 68 5.74 -4.37 2.04
C VAL A 68 5.50 -3.10 2.87
N VAL A 69 6.17 -2.00 2.53
CA VAL A 69 6.02 -0.71 3.24
C VAL A 69 4.59 -0.17 3.12
N ALA A 70 3.96 -0.30 1.95
CA ALA A 70 2.60 0.17 1.74
C ALA A 70 1.57 -0.61 2.57
N VAL A 71 1.73 -1.92 2.71
CA VAL A 71 0.88 -2.76 3.57
C VAL A 71 1.05 -2.38 5.04
N GLU A 72 2.29 -2.31 5.54
CA GLU A 72 2.56 -1.93 6.93
C GLU A 72 1.97 -0.55 7.27
N LEU A 73 2.11 0.42 6.37
CA LEU A 73 1.55 1.76 6.55
C LEU A 73 0.02 1.73 6.55
N SER A 74 -0.60 0.95 5.67
CA SER A 74 -2.06 0.81 5.60
C SER A 74 -2.62 0.15 6.87
N GLU A 75 -1.97 -0.90 7.37
CA GLU A 75 -2.34 -1.55 8.64
C GLU A 75 -2.18 -0.60 9.84
N PHE A 76 -1.10 0.20 9.86
CA PHE A 76 -0.89 1.20 10.89
C PHE A 76 -2.01 2.25 10.90
N LEU A 77 -2.36 2.80 9.73
CA LEU A 77 -3.43 3.80 9.61
C LEU A 77 -4.80 3.20 9.99
N LEU A 78 -5.09 1.97 9.59
CA LEU A 78 -6.33 1.28 9.95
C LEU A 78 -6.41 1.02 11.46
N ASN A 79 -5.31 0.61 12.10
CA ASN A 79 -5.25 0.40 13.55
C ASN A 79 -5.44 1.70 14.34
N MET A 80 -4.84 2.81 13.88
CA MET A 80 -5.15 4.14 14.41
C MET A 80 -6.64 4.45 14.29
N VAL A 81 -7.25 4.10 13.15
CA VAL A 81 -8.67 4.31 12.92
C VAL A 81 -9.54 3.54 13.92
N VAL A 82 -9.31 2.24 14.04
CA VAL A 82 -10.06 1.39 14.97
C VAL A 82 -9.90 1.84 16.42
N THR A 83 -8.67 2.18 16.83
CA THR A 83 -8.37 2.61 18.21
C THR A 83 -9.09 3.90 18.58
N PHE A 84 -9.07 4.89 17.69
CA PHE A 84 -9.74 6.17 17.94
C PHE A 84 -11.27 6.01 17.98
N ARG A 85 -11.86 5.24 17.06
CA ARG A 85 -13.29 4.92 17.12
C ARG A 85 -13.66 4.19 18.41
N GLY A 86 -12.80 3.30 18.89
CA GLY A 86 -12.95 2.64 20.20
C GLY A 86 -13.02 3.63 21.35
N TYR A 87 -12.16 4.67 21.37
CA TYR A 87 -12.22 5.71 22.40
C TYR A 87 -13.51 6.54 22.33
N LEU A 88 -13.98 6.90 21.13
CA LEU A 88 -15.23 7.64 20.97
C LEU A 88 -16.43 6.86 21.50
N THR A 89 -16.50 5.54 21.26
CA THR A 89 -17.59 4.70 21.77
C THR A 89 -17.56 4.50 23.28
N VAL A 90 -16.38 4.61 23.92
CA VAL A 90 -16.26 4.49 25.38
C VAL A 90 -16.77 5.76 26.08
N ASP A 91 -16.66 6.93 25.45
CA ASP A 91 -17.21 8.18 26.01
C ASP A 91 -18.74 8.30 25.89
N ASP A 92 -19.35 7.70 24.85
CA ASP A 92 -20.82 7.71 24.69
C ASP A 92 -21.54 6.82 25.73
N ASP A 93 -20.92 5.72 26.20
CA ASP A 93 -21.49 4.82 27.22
C ASP A 93 -21.33 5.35 28.66
N PHE A 94 -20.50 6.36 28.91
CA PHE A 94 -20.36 6.99 30.24
C PHE A 94 -21.33 8.16 30.47
N GLY A 95 -22.17 8.49 29.49
CA GLY A 95 -23.09 9.63 29.51
C GLY A 95 -24.55 9.34 29.88
N GLU A 96 -24.99 8.07 29.95
CA GLU A 96 -26.42 7.73 30.16
C GLU A 96 -26.83 7.37 31.61
N ASP A 97 -25.92 7.41 32.59
CA ASP A 97 -26.23 7.10 34.00
C ASP A 97 -26.06 8.32 34.96
N PHE A 98 -26.61 9.49 34.59
CA PHE A 98 -26.78 10.65 35.49
C PHE A 98 -28.20 11.23 35.49
#